data_AF-A0A6J4V0L8-F1
#
_entry.id   AF-A0A6J4V0L8-F1
#
_cell.length_a   1.000
_cell.length_b   1.000
_cell.length_c   1.000
_cell.angle_alpha   90.00
_cell.angle_beta   90.00
_cell.angle_gamma   90.00
#
_symmetry.space_group_name_H-M   'P 1'
#
loop_
_entity.id
_entity.type
_entity.pdbx_description
1 polymer ?
#
loop_
_entity_poly.entity_id
_entity_poly.type
_entity_poly.pdbx_seq_one_letter_code
_entity_poly.pdbx_strand_id
1 'polypeptide(L)'
;KSGSKLQRGVLDWCLHNSVPLREIESDWAVVTYEQLVLKPRPAIDHLAEKLALPDRARLMAHLTRASRVKHKSNAETQKLLETGHDESARRRLVSKWKNGVSEREEKEAMSILEAFDIDIYRFGDLLPARRFWLEKPGEDALLPPAQPLAGVSDEGAGNLAWRG
;
A
#
# COMPACT_ATOMS: atom_id res chain seq x y z
N LYS A 1 26.19 20.01 -9.26
CA LYS A 1 25.10 19.18 -9.82
C LYS A 1 23.78 19.92 -9.63
N SER A 2 23.11 20.27 -10.72
CA SER A 2 21.80 20.95 -10.75
C SER A 2 20.66 19.93 -10.64
N GLY A 3 19.48 20.36 -10.21
CA GLY A 3 18.27 19.54 -10.07
C GLY A 3 17.56 19.77 -8.74
N SER A 4 16.22 19.75 -8.75
CA SER A 4 15.37 19.90 -7.56
C SER A 4 15.54 18.73 -6.58
N LYS A 5 15.05 18.88 -5.35
CA LYS A 5 15.07 17.78 -4.37
C LYS A 5 14.29 16.57 -4.88
N LEU A 6 13.15 16.80 -5.55
CA LEU A 6 12.33 15.75 -6.14
C LEU A 6 13.08 15.01 -7.24
N GLN A 7 13.66 15.73 -8.21
CA GLN A 7 14.41 15.14 -9.32
C GLN A 7 15.56 14.27 -8.82
N ARG A 8 16.32 14.74 -7.83
CA ARG A 8 17.40 13.95 -7.22
C ARG A 8 16.89 12.69 -6.52
N GLY A 9 15.74 12.77 -5.85
CA GLY A 9 15.11 11.62 -5.23
C GLY A 9 14.59 10.60 -6.24
N VAL A 10 13.97 11.06 -7.33
CA VAL A 10 13.49 10.19 -8.41
C VAL A 10 14.65 9.54 -9.15
N LEU A 11 15.74 10.28 -9.41
CA LEU A 11 16.96 9.72 -9.98
C LEU A 11 17.56 8.62 -9.08
N ASP A 12 17.70 8.89 -7.78
CA ASP A 12 18.20 7.90 -6.82
C ASP A 12 17.30 6.65 -6.78
N TRP A 13 15.99 6.84 -6.82
CA TRP A 13 15.04 5.74 -6.91
C TRP A 13 15.20 4.94 -8.21
N CYS A 14 15.38 5.59 -9.36
CA CYS A 14 15.63 4.91 -10.64
C CYS A 14 16.92 4.10 -10.61
N LEU A 15 17.99 4.63 -10.01
CA LEU A 15 19.26 3.90 -9.89
C LEU A 15 19.11 2.60 -9.10
N HIS A 16 18.25 2.58 -8.07
CA HIS A 16 17.98 1.37 -7.28
C HIS A 16 16.95 0.42 -7.90
N ASN A 17 16.01 0.92 -8.73
CA ASN A 17 14.85 0.14 -9.17
C ASN A 17 14.77 -0.11 -10.68
N SER A 18 15.63 0.51 -11.49
CA SER A 18 15.55 0.41 -12.96
C SER A 18 15.70 -1.01 -13.48
N VAL A 19 16.73 -1.74 -13.03
CA VAL A 19 16.96 -3.14 -13.43
C VAL A 19 15.76 -4.02 -13.06
N PRO A 20 15.34 -4.11 -11.79
CA PRO A 20 14.22 -4.99 -11.43
C PRO A 20 12.89 -4.60 -12.09
N LEU A 21 12.67 -3.34 -12.45
CA LEU A 21 11.42 -2.92 -13.09
C LEU A 21 11.41 -3.11 -14.62
N ARG A 22 12.58 -3.09 -15.26
CA ARG A 22 12.70 -3.35 -16.70
C ARG A 22 12.72 -4.83 -17.03
N GLU A 23 13.33 -5.61 -16.15
CA GLU A 23 13.57 -7.04 -16.34
C GLU A 23 12.64 -7.87 -15.45
N ILE A 24 11.38 -7.45 -15.30
CA ILE A 24 10.42 -8.19 -14.48
C ILE A 24 10.20 -9.57 -15.09
N GLU A 25 10.58 -10.58 -14.32
CA GLU A 25 10.35 -11.97 -14.67
C GLU A 25 9.01 -12.47 -14.12
N SER A 26 8.47 -13.49 -14.78
CA SER A 26 7.15 -14.03 -14.45
C SER A 26 7.07 -14.69 -13.07
N ASP A 27 8.21 -15.07 -12.48
CA ASP A 27 8.35 -15.69 -11.16
C ASP A 27 8.47 -14.66 -10.03
N TRP A 28 8.62 -13.38 -10.34
CA TRP A 28 8.68 -12.32 -9.33
C TRP A 28 7.30 -11.95 -8.80
N ALA A 29 7.23 -11.66 -7.50
CA ALA A 29 6.03 -11.14 -6.86
C ALA A 29 6.11 -9.60 -6.82
N VAL A 30 5.43 -8.93 -7.76
CA VAL A 30 5.44 -7.47 -7.86
C VAL A 30 4.15 -6.91 -7.29
N VAL A 31 4.27 -6.03 -6.32
CA VAL A 31 3.14 -5.36 -5.66
C VAL A 31 3.45 -3.88 -5.52
N THR A 32 2.46 -3.04 -5.84
CA THR A 32 2.59 -1.59 -5.69
C THR A 32 2.11 -1.13 -4.32
N TYR A 33 2.70 -0.05 -3.82
CA TYR A 33 2.30 0.52 -2.53
C TYR A 33 0.83 0.97 -2.55
N GLU A 34 0.40 1.55 -3.66
CA GLU A 34 -0.96 2.02 -3.86
C GLU A 34 -1.97 0.87 -3.80
N GLN A 35 -1.66 -0.29 -4.38
CA GLN A 35 -2.50 -1.48 -4.25
C GLN A 35 -2.56 -1.94 -2.79
N LEU A 36 -1.44 -2.02 -2.09
CA LEU A 36 -1.42 -2.44 -0.68
C LEU A 36 -2.25 -1.51 0.22
N VAL A 37 -2.22 -0.19 -0.03
CA VAL A 37 -2.97 0.78 0.76
C VAL A 37 -4.46 0.78 0.39
N LEU A 38 -4.78 0.83 -0.90
CA LEU A 38 -6.16 1.01 -1.36
C LEU A 38 -6.93 -0.30 -1.35
N LYS A 39 -6.31 -1.39 -1.81
CA LYS A 39 -6.93 -2.70 -2.02
C LYS A 39 -5.96 -3.83 -1.62
N PRO A 40 -5.72 -4.02 -0.31
CA PRO A 40 -4.71 -4.96 0.19
C PRO A 40 -5.01 -6.43 -0.11
N ARG A 41 -6.28 -6.82 -0.28
CA ARG A 41 -6.68 -8.22 -0.48
C ARG A 41 -6.02 -8.85 -1.73
N PRO A 42 -6.21 -8.32 -2.95
CA PRO A 42 -5.51 -8.84 -4.14
C PRO A 42 -3.99 -8.94 -3.99
N ALA A 43 -3.37 -7.97 -3.32
CA ALA A 43 -1.93 -7.97 -3.07
C ALA A 43 -1.49 -9.10 -2.12
N ILE A 44 -2.22 -9.30 -1.02
CA ILE A 44 -1.93 -10.37 -0.05
C ILE A 44 -2.17 -11.74 -0.67
N ASP A 45 -3.24 -11.92 -1.43
CA ASP A 45 -3.54 -13.19 -2.08
C ASP A 45 -2.45 -13.52 -3.10
N HIS A 46 -2.05 -12.55 -3.92
CA HIS A 46 -0.94 -12.69 -4.86
C HIS A 46 0.38 -13.07 -4.17
N LEU A 47 0.75 -12.36 -3.10
CA LEU A 47 1.97 -12.65 -2.34
C LEU A 47 1.93 -14.04 -1.69
N ALA A 48 0.81 -14.40 -1.08
CA ALA A 48 0.68 -15.69 -0.41
C ALA A 48 0.75 -16.86 -1.38
N GLU A 49 0.14 -16.73 -2.56
CA GLU A 49 0.22 -17.74 -3.61
C GLU A 49 1.62 -17.83 -4.20
N LYS A 50 2.20 -16.68 -4.58
CA LYS A 50 3.50 -16.64 -5.26
C LYS A 50 4.64 -17.12 -4.38
N LEU A 51 4.58 -16.83 -3.08
CA LEU A 51 5.61 -17.18 -2.09
C LEU A 51 5.24 -18.40 -1.24
N ALA A 52 4.15 -19.11 -1.57
CA ALA A 52 3.64 -20.27 -0.83
C ALA A 52 3.49 -20.01 0.69
N LEU A 53 2.97 -18.84 1.06
CA LEU A 53 2.80 -18.46 2.46
C LEU A 53 1.52 -19.10 3.04
N PRO A 54 1.61 -19.79 4.19
CA PRO A 54 0.52 -20.64 4.68
C PRO A 54 -0.66 -19.87 5.31
N ASP A 55 -0.47 -18.62 5.72
CA ASP A 55 -1.45 -17.89 6.54
C ASP A 55 -1.74 -16.47 6.01
N ARG A 56 -2.70 -16.39 5.08
CA ARG A 56 -3.20 -15.13 4.50
C ARG A 56 -3.81 -14.21 5.54
N ALA A 57 -4.53 -14.76 6.52
CA ALA A 57 -5.23 -13.99 7.54
C ALA A 57 -4.24 -13.24 8.44
N ARG A 58 -3.13 -13.90 8.81
CA ARG A 58 -2.05 -13.28 9.56
C ARG A 58 -1.36 -12.17 8.76
N LEU A 59 -1.10 -12.37 7.47
CA LEU A 59 -0.52 -11.31 6.61
C LEU A 59 -1.43 -10.07 6.58
N MET A 60 -2.74 -10.28 6.40
CA MET A 60 -3.72 -9.20 6.42
C MET A 60 -3.76 -8.45 7.76
N ALA A 61 -3.72 -9.17 8.89
CA ALA A 61 -3.69 -8.58 10.23
C ALA A 61 -2.39 -7.79 10.51
N HIS A 62 -1.28 -8.14 9.85
CA HIS A 62 -0.03 -7.39 9.96
C HIS A 62 -0.01 -6.11 9.13
N LEU A 63 -0.72 -6.04 8.01
CA LEU A 63 -0.81 -4.82 7.19
C LEU A 63 -1.53 -3.67 7.90
N THR A 64 -2.54 -3.98 8.72
CA THR A 64 -3.29 -2.96 9.49
C THR A 64 -2.52 -2.47 10.71
N ARG A 65 -1.44 -3.15 11.09
CA ARG A 65 -0.58 -2.77 12.21
C ARG A 65 0.50 -1.81 11.69
N ALA A 66 0.39 -0.53 12.07
CA ALA A 66 1.43 0.46 11.76
C ALA A 66 2.82 -0.11 12.11
N SER A 67 3.75 -0.06 11.15
CA SER A 67 5.10 -0.57 11.34
C SER A 67 5.73 0.05 12.60
N ARG A 68 6.38 -0.77 13.44
CA ARG A 68 7.09 -0.34 14.66
C ARG A 68 8.21 0.69 14.40
N VAL A 69 8.51 1.00 13.13
CA VAL A 69 9.47 2.03 12.72
C VAL A 69 8.83 3.42 12.88
N LYS A 70 8.74 3.89 14.13
CA LYS A 70 8.12 5.18 14.51
C LYS A 70 8.84 6.43 13.97
N HIS A 71 10.01 6.29 13.35
CA HIS A 71 10.86 7.42 12.95
C HIS A 71 10.63 7.93 11.52
N LYS A 72 9.88 7.20 10.67
CA LYS A 72 9.65 7.57 9.25
C LYS A 72 8.20 7.90 8.90
N SER A 73 7.25 7.65 9.80
CA SER A 73 5.83 7.89 9.58
C SER A 73 5.35 8.95 10.58
N ASN A 74 4.85 10.08 10.10
CA ASN A 74 4.25 11.09 10.97
C ASN A 74 3.07 10.49 11.73
N ALA A 75 2.79 10.98 12.95
CA ALA A 75 1.70 10.49 13.80
C ALA A 75 0.33 10.47 13.08
N GLU A 76 0.13 11.40 12.14
CA GLU A 76 -1.02 11.46 11.24
C GLU A 76 -1.15 10.22 10.32
N THR A 77 -0.04 9.76 9.73
CA THR A 77 -0.02 8.57 8.86
C THR A 77 -0.29 7.29 9.63
N GLN A 78 0.20 7.20 10.87
CA GLN A 78 -0.07 6.04 11.75
C GLN A 78 -1.56 5.96 12.10
N LYS A 79 -2.16 7.09 12.52
CA LYS A 79 -3.58 7.16 12.86
C LYS A 79 -4.48 6.83 11.67
N LEU A 80 -4.12 7.26 10.45
CA LEU A 80 -4.87 6.96 9.22
C LEU A 80 -4.83 5.47 8.84
N LEU A 81 -3.73 4.76 9.11
CA LEU A 81 -3.61 3.31 8.87
C LEU A 81 -4.36 2.50 9.93
N GLU A 82 -4.35 2.96 11.19
CA GLU A 82 -5.06 2.32 12.30
C GLU A 82 -6.58 2.49 12.23
N THR A 83 -7.08 3.63 11.72
CA THR A 83 -8.53 3.83 11.51
C THR A 83 -9.07 3.12 10.27
N GLY A 84 -8.19 2.51 9.47
CA GLY A 84 -8.35 1.22 8.76
C GLY A 84 -9.48 1.01 7.75
N HIS A 85 -10.66 1.62 7.89
CA HIS A 85 -11.86 1.34 7.11
C HIS A 85 -12.31 2.49 6.22
N ASP A 86 -11.75 3.69 6.41
CA ASP A 86 -12.09 4.85 5.59
C ASP A 86 -11.26 4.86 4.30
N GLU A 87 -11.95 4.56 3.19
CA GLU A 87 -11.38 4.61 1.84
C GLU A 87 -10.84 6.00 1.49
N SER A 88 -11.49 7.06 1.99
CA SER A 88 -11.07 8.44 1.74
C SER A 88 -9.74 8.76 2.44
N ALA A 89 -9.55 8.27 3.66
CA ALA A 89 -8.29 8.36 4.40
C ALA A 89 -7.13 7.67 3.66
N ARG A 90 -7.37 6.47 3.13
CA ARG A 90 -6.37 5.71 2.35
C ARG A 90 -6.01 6.40 1.04
N ARG A 91 -7.00 6.95 0.32
CA ARG A 91 -6.75 7.75 -0.90
C ARG A 91 -5.91 8.99 -0.59
N ARG A 92 -6.13 9.66 0.54
CA ARG A 92 -5.30 10.80 0.98
C ARG A 92 -3.84 10.40 1.22
N LEU A 93 -3.57 9.19 1.74
CA LEU A 93 -2.19 8.71 1.92
C LEU A 93 -1.46 8.58 0.58
N VAL A 94 -2.14 8.08 -0.45
CA VAL A 94 -1.58 7.92 -1.79
C VAL A 94 -1.43 9.25 -2.51
N SER A 95 -2.35 10.21 -2.33
CA SER A 95 -2.30 11.52 -3.00
C SER A 95 -1.49 12.59 -2.28
N LYS A 96 -1.05 12.35 -1.03
CA LYS A 96 -0.39 13.37 -0.19
C LYS A 96 0.83 14.01 -0.85
N TRP A 97 1.64 13.24 -1.57
CA TRP A 97 2.86 13.74 -2.20
C TRP A 97 2.56 14.80 -3.27
N LYS A 98 1.44 14.67 -4.00
CA LYS A 98 1.08 15.55 -5.11
C LYS A 98 0.77 16.98 -4.65
N ASN A 99 0.34 17.17 -3.40
CA ASN A 99 0.10 18.49 -2.82
C ASN A 99 1.37 19.36 -2.70
N GLY A 100 2.55 18.73 -2.69
CA GLY A 100 3.83 19.42 -2.56
C GLY A 100 4.63 19.54 -3.87
N VAL A 101 4.02 19.18 -5.01
CA VAL A 101 4.71 19.09 -6.30
C VAL A 101 3.94 19.91 -7.33
N SER A 102 4.61 20.88 -7.94
CA SER A 102 4.02 21.63 -9.06
C SER A 102 3.93 20.77 -10.32
N GLU A 103 3.03 21.14 -11.24
CA GLU A 103 2.89 20.43 -12.52
C GLU A 103 4.21 20.35 -13.30
N ARG A 104 5.01 21.43 -13.26
CA ARG A 104 6.33 21.47 -13.87
C ARG A 104 7.30 20.47 -13.22
N GLU A 105 7.32 20.41 -11.89
CA GLU A 105 8.16 19.45 -11.16
C GLU A 105 7.74 18.00 -11.41
N GLU A 106 6.44 17.73 -11.52
CA GLU A 106 5.91 16.41 -11.87
C GLU A 106 6.37 16.00 -13.27
N LYS A 107 6.20 16.87 -14.27
CA LYS A 107 6.68 16.63 -15.65
C LYS A 107 8.18 16.36 -15.70
N GLU A 108 8.96 17.20 -15.02
CA GLU A 108 10.42 17.07 -14.95
C GLU A 108 10.88 15.82 -14.17
N ALA A 109 10.08 15.33 -13.22
CA ALA A 109 10.34 14.07 -12.53
C ALA A 109 10.02 12.85 -13.41
N MET A 110 8.89 12.89 -14.13
CA MET A 110 8.46 11.79 -15.00
C MET A 110 9.40 11.61 -16.20
N SER A 111 9.98 12.69 -16.73
CA SER A 111 11.00 12.56 -17.80
C SER A 111 12.26 11.81 -17.37
N ILE A 112 12.56 11.77 -16.06
CA ILE A 112 13.63 10.93 -15.53
C ILE A 112 13.24 9.46 -15.61
N LEU A 113 12.00 9.11 -15.24
CA LEU A 113 11.51 7.73 -15.37
C LEU A 113 11.58 7.25 -16.83
N GLU A 114 11.15 8.11 -17.76
CA GLU A 114 11.22 7.85 -19.21
C GLU A 114 12.66 7.61 -19.68
N ALA A 115 13.62 8.41 -19.23
CA ALA A 115 15.03 8.24 -19.57
C ALA A 115 15.63 6.91 -19.04
N PHE A 116 15.03 6.34 -18.01
CA PHE A 116 15.40 5.03 -17.45
C PHE A 116 14.55 3.88 -18.01
N ASP A 117 13.66 4.13 -18.98
CA ASP A 117 12.73 3.14 -19.53
C ASP A 117 11.83 2.50 -18.45
N ILE A 118 11.42 3.31 -17.47
CA ILE A 118 10.49 2.92 -16.40
C ILE A 118 9.13 3.56 -16.67
N ASP A 119 8.10 2.74 -16.88
CA ASP A 119 6.75 3.17 -17.26
C ASP A 119 5.68 2.93 -16.18
N ILE A 120 6.11 2.58 -14.95
CA ILE A 120 5.20 2.30 -13.84
C ILE A 120 4.40 3.52 -13.41
N TYR A 121 4.91 4.73 -13.59
CA TYR A 121 4.18 5.98 -13.33
C TYR A 121 4.25 6.90 -14.55
N ARG A 122 3.21 7.70 -14.73
CA ARG A 122 3.12 8.71 -15.79
C ARG A 122 2.65 10.04 -15.21
N PHE A 123 2.96 11.12 -15.92
CA PHE A 123 2.48 12.45 -15.56
C PHE A 123 0.95 12.47 -15.46
N GLY A 124 0.43 13.06 -14.38
CA GLY A 124 -1.00 13.19 -14.12
C GLY A 124 -1.59 12.01 -13.36
N ASP A 125 -1.04 10.81 -13.56
CA ASP A 125 -1.54 9.57 -12.96
C ASP A 125 -1.16 9.49 -11.47
N LEU A 126 -2.17 9.25 -10.64
CA LEU A 126 -1.96 9.01 -9.21
C LEU A 126 -1.58 7.55 -8.92
N LEU A 127 -2.01 6.63 -9.80
CA LEU A 127 -1.87 5.20 -9.63
C LEU A 127 -0.81 4.67 -10.59
N PRO A 128 -0.19 3.53 -10.25
CA PRO A 128 0.74 2.87 -11.16
C PRO A 128 0.03 2.40 -12.43
N ALA A 129 0.80 2.21 -13.51
CA ALA A 129 0.30 1.70 -14.77
C ALA A 129 -0.45 0.38 -14.56
N ARG A 130 -1.55 0.20 -15.31
CA ARG A 130 -2.51 -0.90 -15.12
C ARG A 130 -1.88 -2.31 -15.09
N ARG A 131 -0.78 -2.51 -15.82
CA ARG A 131 -0.06 -3.81 -15.84
C ARG A 131 0.53 -4.21 -14.47
N PHE A 132 0.70 -3.26 -13.56
CA PHE A 132 1.16 -3.47 -12.18
C PHE A 132 0.02 -3.53 -11.16
N TRP A 133 -1.24 -3.42 -11.63
CA TRP A 133 -2.42 -3.50 -10.79
C TRP A 133 -2.98 -4.93 -10.87
N LEU A 134 -3.06 -5.62 -9.73
CA LEU A 134 -3.27 -7.06 -9.66
C LEU A 134 -4.73 -7.50 -9.89
N GLU A 135 -5.63 -6.58 -10.21
CA GLU A 135 -7.04 -6.91 -10.45
C GLU A 135 -7.26 -7.54 -11.82
N LYS A 136 -7.86 -8.74 -11.80
CA LYS A 136 -8.53 -9.31 -12.97
C LYS A 136 -9.93 -8.70 -13.08
N PRO A 137 -10.41 -8.38 -14.30
CA PRO A 137 -11.81 -8.01 -14.48
C PRO A 137 -12.73 -9.16 -14.00
N GLY A 138 -13.57 -8.91 -12.98
CA GLY A 138 -14.71 -9.80 -12.63
C GLY A 138 -14.69 -10.53 -11.28
N GLU A 139 -13.67 -10.40 -10.43
CA GLU A 139 -13.54 -11.20 -9.20
C GLU A 139 -14.15 -10.57 -7.92
N ASP A 140 -14.53 -9.30 -7.93
CA ASP A 140 -15.15 -8.59 -6.78
C ASP A 140 -16.55 -9.12 -6.39
N ALA A 141 -17.17 -9.98 -7.22
CA ALA A 141 -18.56 -10.40 -7.05
C ALA A 141 -18.78 -11.64 -6.14
N LEU A 142 -17.73 -12.36 -5.71
CA LEU A 142 -17.89 -13.71 -5.17
C LEU A 142 -17.34 -13.97 -3.77
N LEU A 143 -16.77 -12.97 -3.09
CA LEU A 143 -16.25 -13.20 -1.72
C LEU A 143 -17.16 -12.56 -0.66
N PRO A 144 -17.65 -13.33 0.32
CA PRO A 144 -18.44 -12.79 1.41
C PRO A 144 -17.58 -11.84 2.28
N PRO A 145 -18.21 -10.86 2.95
CA PRO A 145 -17.50 -9.95 3.85
C PRO A 145 -16.74 -10.75 4.93
N ALA A 146 -15.56 -10.26 5.30
CA ALA A 146 -14.77 -10.88 6.37
C ALA A 146 -15.62 -10.97 7.64
N GLN A 147 -15.79 -12.18 8.16
CA GLN A 147 -16.46 -12.38 9.43
C GLN A 147 -15.60 -11.77 10.55
N PRO A 148 -16.21 -11.06 11.51
CA PRO A 148 -15.49 -10.61 12.69
C PRO A 148 -15.00 -11.83 13.47
N LEU A 149 -13.79 -11.73 14.03
CA LEU A 149 -13.22 -12.74 14.91
C LEU A 149 -14.14 -12.95 16.12
N ALA A 150 -14.93 -14.02 16.11
CA ALA A 150 -15.68 -14.46 17.26
C ALA A 150 -14.70 -15.03 18.30
N GLY A 151 -14.65 -14.43 19.50
CA GLY A 151 -13.96 -15.03 20.64
C GLY A 151 -13.19 -14.08 21.54
N VAL A 152 -13.86 -13.07 22.09
CA VAL A 152 -13.54 -12.57 23.44
C VAL A 152 -14.88 -12.37 24.14
N SER A 153 -15.35 -13.41 24.81
CA SER A 153 -16.48 -13.32 25.73
C SER A 153 -16.01 -12.50 26.94
N ASP A 154 -16.61 -11.33 27.11
CA ASP A 154 -16.48 -10.48 28.28
C ASP A 154 -17.38 -11.03 29.40
N GLU A 155 -16.99 -12.15 30.01
CA GLU A 155 -17.57 -12.62 31.26
C GLU A 155 -16.61 -12.30 32.41
N GLY A 156 -16.86 -11.16 33.08
CA GLY A 156 -16.00 -10.73 34.18
C GLY A 156 -16.43 -9.45 34.89
N ALA A 157 -17.72 -9.13 34.97
CA ALA A 157 -18.21 -8.05 35.84
C ALA A 157 -19.00 -8.66 37.00
N GLY A 158 -18.30 -8.86 38.12
CA GLY A 158 -18.88 -9.34 39.38
C GLY A 158 -19.94 -8.38 39.91
N ASN A 159 -21.13 -8.93 40.18
CA ASN A 159 -22.15 -8.28 40.98
C ASN A 159 -22.18 -8.97 42.35
N LEU A 160 -21.47 -8.37 43.31
CA LEU A 160 -21.60 -8.66 44.73
C LEU A 160 -22.65 -7.70 45.32
N ALA A 161 -23.85 -8.22 45.64
CA ALA A 161 -24.73 -7.65 46.67
C ALA A 161 -25.83 -8.64 47.10
N TRP A 162 -25.64 -9.23 48.28
CA TRP A 162 -26.61 -9.58 49.32
C TRP A 162 -27.78 -10.55 49.06
N ARG A 163 -27.72 -11.72 49.72
CA ARG A 163 -28.79 -12.34 50.55
C ARG A 163 -28.22 -13.54 51.33
N GLY A 164 -28.47 -13.58 52.64
CA GLY A 164 -28.22 -14.74 53.52
C GLY A 164 -27.40 -14.38 54.74
#